data_AF-A0ABD2Q6Z0-F1
#
_entry.id   AF-A0ABD2Q6Z0-F1
#
_cell.length_a   1.000
_cell.length_b   1.000
_cell.length_c   1.000
_cell.angle_alpha   90.00
_cell.angle_beta   90.00
_cell.angle_gamma   90.00
#
_symmetry.space_group_name_H-M   'P 1'
#
loop_
_entity.id
_entity.type
_entity.pdbx_description
1 polymer ?
#
loop_
_entity_poly.entity_id
_entity_poly.type
_entity_poly.pdbx_seq_one_letter_code
_entity_poly.pdbx_strand_id
1 'polypeptide(L)'
;MFSSILTKIATPLFAQRASFSYKTFSERYYEPHLVAQNNLSEVEYPDNYRRLHPVQKQVTPPPGSKLYKYATRSHDLHGPEEIHNKLVFKQFGIQATYGGELKFGHFEMLRLTINRRMEEKRMFAQWRVPQPWKGKTKRSLGKRMGGGKPDIKFFVTPVREGRIIVELGGNLTWKEAYRLLHDISMKLPFPARFVSQELLDCEDEISLYIQQHNVNPFADKVQHVMLKNYAGSQEYLSPWHFEWKSPHFKIP
;
A
#
# COMPACT_ATOMS: atom_id res chain seq x y z
N MET A 1 -49.32 -43.31 -2.31
CA MET A 1 -50.00 -42.64 -3.44
C MET A 1 -50.20 -41.19 -3.03
N PHE A 2 -49.51 -40.15 -3.49
CA PHE A 2 -48.79 -39.80 -4.71
C PHE A 2 -47.58 -38.90 -4.33
N SER A 3 -46.35 -39.18 -4.79
CA SER A 3 -45.65 -38.43 -5.87
C SER A 3 -45.63 -36.91 -5.68
N SER A 4 -44.54 -36.33 -5.17
CA SER A 4 -43.52 -35.59 -5.96
C SER A 4 -44.02 -34.95 -7.26
N ILE A 5 -43.97 -33.61 -7.34
CA ILE A 5 -43.79 -32.72 -8.52
C ILE A 5 -43.80 -31.28 -7.96
N LEU A 6 -42.63 -30.69 -7.72
CA LEU A 6 -42.04 -29.62 -8.54
C LEU A 6 -42.84 -28.31 -8.59
N THR A 7 -42.39 -27.29 -7.85
CA THR A 7 -42.07 -25.94 -8.36
C THR A 7 -41.46 -25.12 -7.22
N LYS A 8 -40.12 -25.06 -7.10
CA LYS A 8 -39.30 -23.94 -7.61
C LYS A 8 -40.01 -22.58 -7.51
N ILE A 9 -40.13 -22.05 -6.29
CA ILE A 9 -40.40 -20.63 -6.08
C ILE A 9 -39.06 -19.91 -5.90
N ALA A 10 -38.75 -19.15 -6.94
CA ALA A 10 -37.67 -18.18 -7.12
C ALA A 10 -36.96 -17.68 -5.85
N THR A 11 -35.72 -18.16 -5.64
CA THR A 11 -34.67 -17.32 -5.09
C THR A 11 -34.43 -16.15 -6.07
N PRO A 12 -34.44 -14.88 -5.63
CA PRO A 12 -34.16 -13.79 -6.53
C PRO A 12 -32.74 -13.94 -7.10
N LEU A 13 -32.67 -13.84 -8.43
CA LEU A 13 -31.50 -13.68 -9.27
C LEU A 13 -30.66 -12.46 -8.85
N PHE A 14 -29.99 -12.56 -7.70
CA PHE A 14 -28.82 -11.75 -7.38
C PHE A 14 -27.58 -12.64 -7.36
N ALA A 15 -27.55 -13.63 -8.25
CA ALA A 15 -26.33 -14.30 -8.64
C ALA A 15 -25.52 -13.35 -9.53
N GLN A 16 -24.26 -13.19 -9.17
CA GLN A 16 -23.17 -12.92 -10.11
C GLN A 16 -23.20 -11.54 -10.78
N ARG A 17 -23.11 -10.47 -9.99
CA ARG A 17 -22.03 -9.52 -10.31
C ARG A 17 -20.76 -10.14 -9.75
N ALA A 18 -20.00 -10.82 -10.61
CA ALA A 18 -18.59 -11.01 -10.35
C ALA A 18 -18.02 -9.61 -10.07
N SER A 19 -17.84 -9.28 -8.79
CA SER A 19 -16.89 -8.26 -8.42
C SER A 19 -15.56 -8.79 -8.94
N PHE A 20 -15.22 -8.42 -10.18
CA PHE A 20 -13.82 -8.25 -10.53
C PHE A 20 -13.31 -7.18 -9.55
N SER A 21 -13.03 -7.61 -8.32
CA SER A 21 -12.08 -6.94 -7.45
C SER A 21 -10.83 -6.94 -8.30
N TYR A 22 -10.56 -5.80 -8.93
CA TYR A 22 -9.34 -5.61 -9.69
C TYR A 22 -8.23 -5.55 -8.66
N LYS A 23 -7.88 -6.72 -8.10
CA LYS A 23 -6.77 -6.83 -7.18
C LYS A 23 -5.58 -6.20 -7.87
N THR A 24 -5.05 -5.13 -7.27
CA THR A 24 -3.87 -4.46 -7.79
C THR A 24 -2.76 -5.51 -7.94
N PHE A 25 -1.81 -5.33 -8.84
CA PHE A 25 -0.75 -6.33 -9.02
C PHE A 25 0.01 -6.60 -7.70
N SER A 26 0.08 -5.60 -6.81
CA SER A 26 0.54 -5.70 -5.41
C SER A 26 -0.27 -6.63 -4.51
N GLU A 27 -1.54 -6.86 -4.80
CA GLU A 27 -2.42 -7.77 -4.03
C GLU A 27 -2.31 -9.23 -4.51
N ARG A 28 -1.62 -9.50 -5.62
CA ARG A 28 -1.46 -10.84 -6.20
C ARG A 28 -0.20 -11.57 -5.75
N TYR A 29 0.77 -10.85 -5.20
CA TYR A 29 2.05 -11.41 -4.77
C TYR A 29 2.52 -10.72 -3.49
N TYR A 30 2.09 -11.21 -2.32
CA TYR A 30 2.89 -11.22 -1.08
C TYR A 30 2.12 -11.90 0.06
N GLU A 31 2.33 -13.20 0.27
CA GLU A 31 2.13 -13.81 1.59
C GLU A 31 3.50 -14.30 2.07
N PRO A 32 4.23 -13.50 2.86
CA PRO A 32 5.37 -14.03 3.60
C PRO A 32 4.81 -14.89 4.74
N HIS A 33 4.96 -16.21 4.63
CA HIS A 33 4.81 -17.12 5.76
C HIS A 33 6.04 -16.94 6.66
N LEU A 34 6.09 -15.84 7.41
CA LEU A 34 7.20 -15.56 8.31
C LEU A 34 6.63 -15.39 9.72
N VAL A 35 7.06 -16.29 10.60
CA VAL A 35 6.65 -16.35 12.00
C VAL A 35 7.56 -15.41 12.78
N ALA A 36 6.99 -14.35 13.37
CA ALA A 36 7.75 -13.49 14.28
C ALA A 36 7.97 -14.23 15.60
N GLN A 37 9.24 -14.51 15.96
CA GLN A 37 9.61 -15.01 17.28
C GLN A 37 10.06 -13.87 18.20
N ASN A 38 9.64 -13.93 19.45
CA ASN A 38 9.60 -12.81 20.39
C ASN A 38 10.90 -12.55 21.18
N ASN A 39 12.07 -13.02 20.75
CA ASN A 39 13.31 -12.79 21.49
C ASN A 39 14.45 -12.34 20.56
N LEU A 40 15.11 -11.22 20.87
CA LEU A 40 16.25 -10.65 20.10
C LEU A 40 17.41 -11.64 19.85
N SER A 41 17.44 -12.79 20.54
CA SER A 41 18.44 -13.84 20.41
C SER A 41 18.17 -14.85 19.28
N GLU A 42 16.93 -14.97 18.80
CA GLU A 42 16.53 -15.90 17.71
C GLU A 42 15.85 -15.12 16.58
N VAL A 43 16.52 -14.08 16.09
CA VAL A 43 16.13 -13.46 14.81
C VAL A 43 16.63 -14.38 13.70
N GLU A 44 15.74 -15.24 13.17
CA GLU A 44 16.04 -16.05 12.00
C GLU A 44 16.26 -15.10 10.81
N TYR A 45 17.51 -14.99 10.38
CA TYR A 45 17.87 -14.18 9.22
C TYR A 45 17.47 -14.95 7.96
N PRO A 46 16.68 -14.37 7.04
CA PRO A 46 16.44 -15.03 5.77
C PRO A 46 17.76 -15.19 5.01
N ASP A 47 18.15 -16.44 4.75
CA ASP A 47 19.48 -16.81 4.20
C ASP A 47 19.84 -16.06 2.90
N ASN A 48 18.85 -15.67 2.12
CA ASN A 48 19.04 -15.11 0.77
C ASN A 48 18.85 -13.57 0.66
N TYR A 49 18.39 -12.88 1.72
CA TYR A 49 17.93 -11.47 1.61
C TYR A 49 18.42 -10.54 2.72
N ARG A 50 19.72 -10.53 2.99
CA ARG A 50 20.29 -9.58 3.95
C ARG A 50 20.28 -8.15 3.39
N ARG A 51 20.74 -7.95 2.16
CA ARG A 51 20.75 -6.62 1.49
C ARG A 51 19.51 -6.41 0.64
N LEU A 52 19.13 -5.14 0.43
CA LEU A 52 18.10 -4.83 -0.56
C LEU A 52 18.61 -5.22 -1.95
N HIS A 53 17.89 -6.13 -2.59
CA HIS A 53 18.18 -6.58 -3.94
C HIS A 53 17.91 -5.47 -4.96
N PRO A 54 18.65 -5.44 -6.09
CA PRO A 54 18.38 -4.53 -7.20
C PRO A 54 17.00 -4.78 -7.80
N VAL A 55 16.28 -3.72 -8.10
CA VAL A 55 14.94 -3.78 -8.70
C VAL A 55 15.06 -3.64 -10.22
N GLN A 56 14.18 -4.26 -11.00
CA GLN A 56 14.19 -4.06 -12.45
C GLN A 56 13.57 -2.71 -12.83
N LYS A 57 14.21 -1.98 -13.76
CA LYS A 57 13.70 -0.68 -14.25
C LYS A 57 12.47 -0.83 -15.15
N GLN A 58 12.38 -1.93 -15.89
CA GLN A 58 11.33 -2.18 -16.87
C GLN A 58 10.76 -3.57 -16.65
N VAL A 59 9.45 -3.72 -16.89
CA VAL A 59 8.80 -5.02 -16.92
C VAL A 59 9.05 -5.66 -18.28
N THR A 60 9.64 -6.86 -18.28
CA THR A 60 9.79 -7.65 -19.51
C THR A 60 8.47 -8.37 -19.80
N PRO A 61 7.75 -8.05 -20.88
CA PRO A 61 6.55 -8.78 -21.25
C PRO A 61 6.92 -10.19 -21.76
N PRO A 62 6.03 -11.18 -21.61
CA PRO A 62 6.19 -12.48 -22.27
C PRO A 62 6.42 -12.33 -23.78
N PRO A 63 7.23 -13.22 -24.41
CA PRO A 63 7.47 -13.18 -25.85
C PRO A 63 6.17 -13.09 -26.65
N GLY A 64 6.11 -12.21 -27.64
CA GLY A 64 4.92 -12.00 -28.48
C GLY A 64 3.84 -11.10 -27.89
N SER A 65 3.96 -10.66 -26.63
CA SER A 65 2.99 -9.76 -25.99
C SER A 65 3.51 -8.32 -25.89
N LYS A 66 2.61 -7.34 -26.02
CA LYS A 66 2.93 -5.91 -25.84
C LYS A 66 2.54 -5.46 -24.43
N LEU A 67 3.31 -4.53 -23.87
CA LEU A 67 2.99 -3.92 -22.57
C LEU A 67 1.71 -3.10 -22.65
N TYR A 68 0.86 -3.27 -21.63
CA TYR A 68 -0.40 -2.55 -21.52
C TYR A 68 -0.19 -1.07 -21.15
N LYS A 69 -0.79 -0.16 -21.94
CA LYS A 69 -0.73 1.29 -21.71
C LYS A 69 -1.82 1.73 -20.72
N TYR A 70 -1.53 1.69 -19.42
CA TYR A 70 -2.45 2.10 -18.35
C TYR A 70 -3.01 3.52 -18.54
N ALA A 71 -4.33 3.68 -18.40
CA ALA A 71 -4.93 5.00 -18.21
C ALA A 71 -4.41 5.64 -16.92
N THR A 72 -4.44 6.98 -16.84
CA THR A 72 -4.15 7.66 -15.58
C THR A 72 -5.27 7.33 -14.59
N ARG A 73 -4.93 6.53 -13.57
CA ARG A 73 -5.83 6.17 -12.47
C ARG A 73 -5.25 6.76 -11.18
N SER A 74 -5.92 7.78 -10.64
CA SER A 74 -5.60 8.41 -9.35
C SER A 74 -6.04 7.55 -8.16
N HIS A 75 -7.05 6.71 -8.35
CA HIS A 75 -7.52 5.74 -7.35
C HIS A 75 -6.41 4.82 -6.81
N ASP A 76 -5.37 4.53 -7.61
CA ASP A 76 -4.23 3.72 -7.15
C ASP A 76 -3.39 4.44 -6.07
N LEU A 77 -3.53 5.76 -5.93
CA LEU A 77 -2.80 6.59 -4.97
C LEU A 77 -3.68 7.01 -3.79
N HIS A 78 -4.99 7.07 -3.98
CA HIS A 78 -5.92 7.55 -2.96
C HIS A 78 -6.38 6.42 -2.04
N GLY A 79 -6.78 6.82 -0.83
CA GLY A 79 -7.32 5.93 0.19
C GLY A 79 -6.24 5.27 1.06
N PRO A 80 -6.66 4.66 2.19
CA PRO A 80 -5.77 3.90 3.04
C PRO A 80 -5.35 2.58 2.38
N GLU A 81 -4.16 2.11 2.73
CA GLU A 81 -3.67 0.76 2.43
C GLU A 81 -4.26 -0.22 3.44
N GLU A 82 -4.96 -1.25 2.94
CA GLU A 82 -5.63 -2.24 3.78
C GLU A 82 -4.75 -3.45 4.12
N ILE A 83 -3.81 -3.81 3.23
CA ILE A 83 -3.12 -5.10 3.28
C ILE A 83 -1.67 -4.94 3.76
N HIS A 84 -0.90 -4.02 3.16
CA HIS A 84 0.53 -3.88 3.42
C HIS A 84 0.84 -2.76 4.43
N ASN A 85 -0.02 -2.60 5.43
CA ASN A 85 0.09 -1.56 6.45
C ASN A 85 0.78 -2.02 7.75
N LYS A 86 0.92 -3.34 7.98
CA LYS A 86 1.57 -3.93 9.16
C LYS A 86 2.99 -4.43 8.89
N LEU A 87 3.83 -4.36 9.93
CA LEU A 87 5.20 -4.89 9.90
C LEU A 87 5.17 -6.43 9.95
N VAL A 88 5.78 -7.09 8.97
CA VAL A 88 5.86 -8.57 8.90
C VAL A 88 6.89 -9.07 9.91
N PHE A 89 8.07 -8.46 9.94
CA PHE A 89 9.13 -8.82 10.88
C PHE A 89 8.98 -8.21 12.28
N LYS A 90 7.93 -7.39 12.51
CA LYS A 90 7.62 -6.74 13.80
C LYS A 90 8.80 -5.99 14.44
N GLN A 91 9.62 -5.32 13.62
CA GLN A 91 10.76 -4.53 14.10
C GLN A 91 10.65 -3.08 13.63
N PHE A 92 11.17 -2.75 12.44
CA PHE A 92 11.24 -1.38 11.95
C PHE A 92 10.90 -1.28 10.46
N GLY A 93 10.43 -0.12 10.04
CA GLY A 93 10.15 0.15 8.63
C GLY A 93 9.93 1.62 8.30
N ILE A 94 9.67 1.86 7.01
CA ILE A 94 9.23 3.16 6.51
C ILE A 94 7.79 3.03 6.06
N GLN A 95 6.91 3.83 6.64
CA GLN A 95 5.50 3.90 6.28
C GLN A 95 5.22 5.18 5.48
N ALA A 96 4.46 5.06 4.40
CA ALA A 96 3.94 6.20 3.66
C ALA A 96 2.82 6.88 4.49
N THR A 97 2.98 8.14 4.84
CA THR A 97 1.92 8.92 5.49
C THR A 97 0.91 9.44 4.47
N TYR A 98 1.32 9.49 3.20
CA TYR A 98 0.51 9.99 2.11
C TYR A 98 0.76 9.15 0.83
N GLY A 99 -0.26 9.01 -0.02
CA GLY A 99 -0.16 8.25 -1.27
C GLY A 99 0.68 8.93 -2.37
N GLY A 100 1.45 8.15 -3.13
CA GLY A 100 2.31 8.68 -4.18
C GLY A 100 2.95 7.63 -5.07
N GLU A 101 3.80 8.06 -6.01
CA GLU A 101 4.40 7.18 -7.01
C GLU A 101 5.92 7.03 -6.81
N LEU A 102 6.37 5.78 -6.65
CA LEU A 102 7.78 5.44 -6.62
C LEU A 102 8.30 5.16 -8.03
N LYS A 103 9.25 5.98 -8.49
CA LYS A 103 10.00 5.77 -9.73
C LYS A 103 11.19 4.87 -9.44
N PHE A 104 11.74 4.23 -10.48
CA PHE A 104 12.96 3.44 -10.39
C PHE A 104 14.12 4.16 -9.67
N GLY A 105 14.33 5.45 -9.93
CA GLY A 105 15.37 6.23 -9.25
C GLY A 105 15.21 6.30 -7.73
N HIS A 106 13.97 6.27 -7.22
CA HIS A 106 13.72 6.25 -5.78
C HIS A 106 14.09 4.89 -5.17
N PHE A 107 13.80 3.79 -5.87
CA PHE A 107 14.23 2.45 -5.46
C PHE A 107 15.75 2.33 -5.40
N GLU A 108 16.48 2.85 -6.39
CA GLU A 108 17.95 2.84 -6.36
C GLU A 108 18.52 3.76 -5.27
N MET A 109 17.92 4.93 -5.05
CA MET A 109 18.31 5.83 -3.96
C MET A 109 18.17 5.14 -2.58
N LEU A 110 17.03 4.49 -2.35
CA LEU A 110 16.74 3.69 -1.16
C LEU A 110 17.75 2.56 -1.00
N ARG A 111 17.90 1.72 -2.03
CA ARG A 111 18.79 0.56 -2.04
C ARG A 111 20.24 0.95 -1.74
N LEU A 112 20.77 1.95 -2.44
CA LEU A 112 22.15 2.41 -2.25
C LEU A 112 22.37 3.01 -0.86
N THR A 113 21.41 3.78 -0.36
CA THR A 113 21.53 4.42 0.96
C THR A 113 21.49 3.39 2.08
N ILE A 114 20.56 2.43 2.02
CA ILE A 114 20.42 1.35 3.00
C ILE A 114 21.63 0.43 2.94
N ASN A 115 21.96 -0.08 1.76
CA ASN A 115 23.06 -1.03 1.59
C ASN A 115 24.43 -0.45 1.96
N ARG A 116 24.62 0.87 1.88
CA ARG A 116 25.85 1.54 2.32
C ARG A 116 25.95 1.67 3.85
N ARG A 117 24.83 1.82 4.55
CA ARG A 117 24.78 2.08 6.00
C ARG A 117 24.50 0.81 6.83
N MET A 118 24.01 -0.25 6.20
CA MET A 118 23.68 -1.49 6.90
C MET A 118 24.90 -2.37 7.13
N GLU A 119 24.90 -3.07 8.27
CA GLU A 119 25.86 -4.14 8.58
C GLU A 119 25.22 -5.50 8.29
N GLU A 120 25.60 -6.13 7.18
CA GLU A 120 25.00 -7.38 6.68
C GLU A 120 25.00 -8.55 7.68
N LYS A 121 25.97 -8.59 8.58
CA LYS A 121 26.08 -9.64 9.59
C LYS A 121 24.96 -9.55 10.64
N ARG A 122 24.57 -8.32 11.00
CA ARG A 122 23.63 -8.01 12.09
C ARG A 122 22.24 -7.61 11.59
N MET A 123 22.13 -7.10 10.38
CA MET A 123 20.92 -6.46 9.87
C MET A 123 20.49 -7.10 8.55
N PHE A 124 19.19 -7.07 8.30
CA PHE A 124 18.61 -7.38 6.99
C PHE A 124 17.58 -6.32 6.58
N ALA A 125 17.40 -6.13 5.28
CA ALA A 125 16.44 -5.19 4.73
C ALA A 125 15.63 -5.83 3.59
N GLN A 126 14.32 -5.61 3.59
CA GLN A 126 13.38 -6.23 2.66
C GLN A 126 12.45 -5.20 2.01
N TRP A 127 12.23 -5.36 0.71
CA TRP A 127 11.20 -4.61 -0.01
C TRP A 127 9.80 -5.11 0.35
N ARG A 128 8.89 -4.19 0.70
CA ARG A 128 7.45 -4.45 0.90
C ARG A 128 6.57 -3.93 -0.25
N VAL A 129 7.22 -3.35 -1.26
CA VAL A 129 6.59 -2.77 -2.44
C VAL A 129 7.10 -3.49 -3.68
N PRO A 130 6.23 -3.85 -4.64
CA PRO A 130 6.67 -4.51 -5.85
C PRO A 130 7.51 -3.58 -6.72
N GLN A 131 8.29 -4.20 -7.61
CA GLN A 131 9.04 -3.48 -8.64
C GLN A 131 8.12 -2.57 -9.49
N PRO A 132 8.65 -1.48 -10.07
CA PRO A 132 7.89 -0.60 -10.95
C PRO A 132 7.18 -1.37 -12.06
N TRP A 133 5.84 -1.38 -12.01
CA TRP A 133 5.00 -2.15 -12.92
C TRP A 133 4.01 -1.31 -13.72
N LYS A 134 3.64 -0.14 -13.22
CA LYS A 134 2.67 0.75 -13.88
C LYS A 134 3.37 1.63 -14.90
N GLY A 135 3.16 1.34 -16.18
CA GLY A 135 3.74 2.12 -17.28
C GLY A 135 3.14 3.52 -17.39
N LYS A 136 3.99 4.56 -17.38
CA LYS A 136 3.63 5.96 -17.60
C LYS A 136 4.00 6.39 -19.00
N THR A 137 3.01 6.84 -19.76
CA THR A 137 3.19 7.32 -21.13
C THR A 137 3.49 8.81 -21.14
N LYS A 138 4.42 9.28 -21.97
CA LYS A 138 4.73 10.72 -22.11
C LYS A 138 4.86 11.07 -23.59
N ARG A 139 4.21 12.15 -24.02
CA ARG A 139 4.39 12.70 -25.38
C ARG A 139 5.75 13.38 -25.49
N SER A 140 6.36 13.32 -26.68
CA SER A 140 7.57 14.09 -26.98
C SER A 140 7.28 15.59 -26.91
N LEU A 141 8.28 16.37 -26.51
CA LEU A 141 8.19 17.82 -26.47
C LEU A 141 7.95 18.37 -27.89
N GLY A 142 7.02 19.33 -28.05
CA GLY A 142 6.71 19.97 -29.33
C GLY A 142 5.67 19.26 -30.22
N LYS A 143 5.10 18.12 -29.80
CA LYS A 143 3.99 17.49 -30.54
C LYS A 143 2.64 18.13 -30.20
N ARG A 144 1.77 18.27 -31.20
CA ARG A 144 0.39 18.77 -31.04
C ARG A 144 -0.49 17.79 -30.26
N MET A 145 -1.65 18.28 -29.81
CA MET A 145 -2.71 17.45 -29.22
C MET A 145 -3.31 16.50 -30.28
N GLY A 146 -3.91 15.38 -29.85
CA GLY A 146 -4.39 14.32 -30.75
C GLY A 146 -3.33 13.24 -31.05
N GLY A 147 -3.55 12.39 -32.05
CA GLY A 147 -2.58 11.35 -32.48
C GLY A 147 -2.50 10.10 -31.59
N GLY A 148 -3.51 9.87 -30.73
CA GLY A 148 -3.58 8.69 -29.88
C GLY A 148 -2.69 8.73 -28.63
N LYS A 149 -2.53 7.57 -27.98
CA LYS A 149 -1.79 7.43 -26.73
C LYS A 149 -0.30 7.13 -26.98
N PRO A 150 0.63 7.94 -26.45
CA PRO A 150 2.05 7.77 -26.68
C PRO A 150 2.59 6.49 -26.04
N ASP A 151 3.85 6.18 -26.32
CA ASP A 151 4.53 5.02 -25.73
C ASP A 151 4.89 5.23 -24.26
N ILE A 152 5.14 4.11 -23.59
CA ILE A 152 5.51 4.07 -22.17
C ILE A 152 6.95 4.58 -22.06
N LYS A 153 7.16 5.63 -21.26
CA LYS A 153 8.49 6.24 -21.06
C LYS A 153 9.21 5.68 -19.83
N PHE A 154 8.47 5.42 -18.76
CA PHE A 154 9.03 4.87 -17.51
C PHE A 154 7.94 4.12 -16.74
N PHE A 155 8.35 3.32 -15.77
CA PHE A 155 7.47 2.59 -14.87
C PHE A 155 7.49 3.21 -13.49
N VAL A 156 6.36 3.10 -12.78
CA VAL A 156 6.20 3.51 -11.38
C VAL A 156 5.51 2.43 -10.59
N THR A 157 5.68 2.47 -9.27
CA THR A 157 4.83 1.74 -8.33
C THR A 157 3.95 2.74 -7.57
N PRO A 158 2.62 2.68 -7.70
CA PRO A 158 1.73 3.48 -6.86
C PRO A 158 1.74 2.94 -5.43
N VAL A 159 1.69 3.84 -4.46
CA VAL A 159 1.71 3.57 -3.01
C VAL A 159 0.55 4.34 -2.39
N ARG A 160 -0.24 3.69 -1.54
CA ARG A 160 -1.34 4.29 -0.76
C ARG A 160 -0.86 4.73 0.63
N GLU A 161 -1.67 5.54 1.29
CA GLU A 161 -1.42 5.95 2.68
C GLU A 161 -1.40 4.74 3.62
N GLY A 162 -0.47 4.72 4.57
CA GLY A 162 -0.31 3.62 5.53
C GLY A 162 0.52 2.45 5.02
N ARG A 163 0.89 2.42 3.73
CA ARG A 163 1.69 1.34 3.15
C ARG A 163 3.14 1.36 3.65
N ILE A 164 3.64 0.21 4.07
CA ILE A 164 5.06 0.02 4.40
C ILE A 164 5.87 -0.21 3.11
N ILE A 165 6.95 0.55 2.96
CA ILE A 165 7.77 0.58 1.75
C ILE A 165 8.94 -0.39 1.86
N VAL A 166 9.68 -0.26 2.96
CA VAL A 166 10.86 -1.06 3.29
C VAL A 166 10.77 -1.46 4.74
N GLU A 167 11.17 -2.69 5.01
CA GLU A 167 11.41 -3.19 6.36
C GLU A 167 12.89 -3.36 6.61
N LEU A 168 13.28 -3.06 7.85
CA LEU A 168 14.61 -3.25 8.37
C LEU A 168 14.49 -4.09 9.64
N GLY A 169 15.28 -5.16 9.70
CA GLY A 169 15.34 -6.01 10.88
C GLY A 169 16.73 -6.53 11.17
N GLY A 170 16.83 -7.34 12.24
CA GLY A 170 18.08 -7.87 12.77
C GLY A 170 18.39 -7.38 14.18
N ASN A 171 19.62 -7.60 14.63
CA ASN A 171 20.10 -7.13 15.93
C ASN A 171 20.51 -5.66 15.87
N LEU A 172 19.51 -4.79 15.93
CA LEU A 172 19.65 -3.34 15.81
C LEU A 172 18.83 -2.61 16.88
N THR A 173 19.34 -1.48 17.34
CA THR A 173 18.66 -0.62 18.30
C THR A 173 17.74 0.38 17.59
N TRP A 174 16.70 0.85 18.29
CA TRP A 174 15.78 1.88 17.77
C TRP A 174 16.52 3.11 17.23
N LYS A 175 17.56 3.57 17.93
CA LYS A 175 18.36 4.76 17.56
C LYS A 175 19.14 4.55 16.26
N GLU A 176 19.68 3.35 16.04
CA GLU A 176 20.36 2.99 14.80
C GLU A 176 19.38 2.97 13.62
N ALA A 177 18.22 2.32 13.79
CA ALA A 177 17.18 2.29 12.76
C ALA A 177 16.60 3.68 12.46
N TYR A 178 16.33 4.48 13.49
CA TYR A 178 15.80 5.83 13.34
C TYR A 178 16.74 6.68 12.47
N ARG A 179 18.04 6.72 12.79
CA ARG A 179 19.03 7.49 12.01
C ARG A 179 19.10 7.05 10.54
N LEU A 180 18.98 5.75 10.30
CA LEU A 180 19.05 5.19 8.95
C LEU A 180 17.79 5.50 8.14
N LEU A 181 16.62 5.15 8.68
CA LEU A 181 15.34 5.21 7.98
C LEU A 181 14.72 6.61 7.95
N HIS A 182 14.95 7.44 8.97
CA HIS A 182 14.46 8.82 9.00
C HIS A 182 15.04 9.65 7.85
N ASP A 183 16.36 9.66 7.67
CA ASP A 183 17.05 10.34 6.57
C ASP A 183 16.51 9.94 5.19
N ILE A 184 16.14 8.67 5.07
CA ILE A 184 15.62 8.10 3.82
C ILE A 184 14.17 8.53 3.60
N SER A 185 13.35 8.52 4.66
CA SER A 185 11.94 8.91 4.58
C SER A 185 11.78 10.34 4.05
N MET A 186 12.69 11.24 4.41
CA MET A 186 12.71 12.63 3.93
C MET A 186 13.11 12.78 2.46
N LYS A 187 13.71 11.75 1.84
CA LYS A 187 14.11 11.76 0.42
C LYS A 187 13.05 11.18 -0.50
N LEU A 188 11.97 10.63 0.05
CA LEU A 188 10.88 10.08 -0.74
C LEU A 188 10.09 11.20 -1.40
N PRO A 189 9.45 10.94 -2.56
CA PRO A 189 8.68 11.94 -3.29
C PRO A 189 7.35 12.32 -2.60
N PHE A 190 7.00 11.67 -1.51
CA PHE A 190 5.80 11.90 -0.72
C PHE A 190 6.13 11.79 0.78
N PRO A 191 5.32 12.41 1.66
CA PRO A 191 5.49 12.30 3.10
C PRO A 191 5.51 10.84 3.57
N ALA A 192 6.61 10.48 4.20
CA ALA A 192 6.81 9.17 4.80
C ALA A 192 7.45 9.35 6.17
N ARG A 193 7.25 8.35 7.03
CA ARG A 193 7.76 8.35 8.39
C ARG A 193 8.43 7.03 8.72
N PHE A 194 9.33 7.09 9.69
CA PHE A 194 9.86 5.92 10.36
C PHE A 194 8.79 5.32 11.30
N VAL A 195 8.70 3.99 11.33
CA VAL A 195 7.82 3.25 12.24
C VAL A 195 8.60 2.12 12.92
N SER A 196 8.29 1.88 14.19
CA SER A 196 8.67 0.69 14.94
C SER A 196 7.42 -0.08 15.34
N GLN A 197 7.56 -1.38 15.64
CA GLN A 197 6.43 -2.19 16.11
C GLN A 197 5.79 -1.60 17.37
N GLU A 198 6.60 -1.26 18.37
CA GLU A 198 6.14 -0.61 19.60
C GLU A 198 5.36 0.68 19.32
N LEU A 199 5.79 1.47 18.32
CA LEU A 199 5.11 2.71 17.96
C LEU A 199 3.74 2.43 17.33
N LEU A 200 3.65 1.44 16.44
CA LEU A 200 2.37 1.05 15.81
C LEU A 200 1.39 0.49 16.84
N ASP A 201 1.87 -0.34 17.77
CA ASP A 201 1.04 -0.91 18.83
C ASP A 201 0.51 0.21 19.75
N CYS A 202 1.35 1.17 20.13
CA CYS A 202 0.93 2.36 20.88
C CYS A 202 -0.11 3.21 20.10
N GLU A 203 0.07 3.39 18.79
CA GLU A 203 -0.91 4.12 17.96
C GLU A 203 -2.27 3.42 17.90
N ASP A 204 -2.27 2.09 17.79
CA ASP A 204 -3.47 1.28 17.80
C ASP A 204 -4.17 1.36 19.18
N GLU A 205 -3.42 1.28 20.28
CA GLU A 205 -3.93 1.45 21.65
C GLU A 205 -4.52 2.85 21.87
N ILE A 206 -3.82 3.90 21.46
CA ILE A 206 -4.29 5.28 21.54
C ILE A 206 -5.57 5.46 20.72
N SER A 207 -5.63 4.87 19.52
CA SER A 207 -6.81 4.94 18.65
C SER A 207 -8.02 4.27 19.29
N LEU A 208 -7.83 3.09 19.89
CA LEU A 208 -8.86 2.37 20.64
C LEU A 208 -9.31 3.16 21.87
N TYR A 209 -8.37 3.74 22.62
CA TYR A 209 -8.67 4.58 23.78
C TYR A 209 -9.51 5.80 23.38
N ILE A 210 -9.12 6.51 22.32
CA ILE A 210 -9.87 7.65 21.79
C ILE A 210 -11.27 7.24 21.36
N GLN A 211 -11.42 6.08 20.71
CA GLN A 211 -12.73 5.57 20.30
C GLN A 211 -13.62 5.29 21.51
N GLN A 212 -13.09 4.61 22.54
CA GLN A 212 -13.84 4.28 23.76
C GLN A 212 -14.25 5.50 24.58
N HIS A 213 -13.39 6.51 24.65
CA HIS A 213 -13.61 7.73 25.43
C HIS A 213 -14.22 8.88 24.61
N ASN A 214 -14.68 8.59 23.38
CA ASN A 214 -15.22 9.62 22.52
C ASN A 214 -16.59 10.11 23.04
N VAL A 215 -16.62 11.35 23.56
CA VAL A 215 -17.85 11.98 24.06
C VAL A 215 -18.76 12.43 22.92
N ASN A 216 -18.24 12.56 21.69
CA ASN A 216 -19.03 13.05 20.56
C ASN A 216 -20.11 12.01 20.17
N PRO A 217 -21.41 12.35 20.27
CA PRO A 217 -22.50 11.42 19.95
C PRO A 217 -22.54 10.99 18.47
N PHE A 218 -21.81 11.68 17.60
CA PHE A 218 -21.71 11.37 16.17
C PHE A 218 -20.46 10.56 15.79
N ALA A 219 -19.50 10.35 16.69
CA ALA A 219 -18.22 9.72 16.37
C ALA A 219 -18.36 8.30 15.81
N ASP A 220 -19.12 7.43 16.49
CA ASP A 220 -19.36 6.06 16.01
C ASP A 220 -20.37 6.00 14.85
N LYS A 221 -21.05 7.12 14.61
CA LYS A 221 -22.14 7.24 13.62
C LYS A 221 -21.72 8.01 12.38
N VAL A 222 -20.45 8.33 12.18
CA VAL A 222 -20.00 9.10 11.00
C VAL A 222 -20.45 8.43 9.70
N GLN A 223 -20.26 7.10 9.58
CA GLN A 223 -20.75 6.34 8.42
C GLN A 223 -22.27 6.43 8.26
N HIS A 224 -23.01 6.37 9.37
CA HIS A 224 -24.46 6.48 9.38
C HIS A 224 -24.94 7.86 8.92
N VAL A 225 -24.33 8.93 9.42
CA VAL A 225 -24.60 10.33 9.05
C VAL A 225 -24.42 10.52 7.54
N MET A 226 -23.31 10.01 7.01
CA MET A 226 -23.00 10.08 5.57
C MET A 226 -24.05 9.31 4.75
N LEU A 227 -24.37 8.08 5.12
CA LEU A 227 -25.34 7.23 4.40
C LEU A 227 -26.76 7.79 4.44
N LYS A 228 -27.16 8.46 5.53
CA LYS A 228 -28.49 9.05 5.69
C LYS A 228 -28.64 10.44 5.10
N ASN A 229 -27.60 10.97 4.43
CA ASN A 229 -27.60 12.31 3.88
C ASN A 229 -27.99 13.38 4.90
N TYR A 230 -27.47 13.24 6.13
CA TYR A 230 -27.75 14.21 7.19
C TYR A 230 -27.31 15.61 6.75
N ALA A 231 -28.18 16.60 6.92
CA ALA A 231 -27.94 17.98 6.49
C ALA A 231 -27.50 18.14 5.02
N GLY A 232 -27.92 17.24 4.12
CA GLY A 232 -27.54 17.31 2.71
C GLY A 232 -26.07 16.98 2.45
N SER A 233 -25.36 16.33 3.38
CA SER A 233 -23.92 16.08 3.30
C SER A 233 -23.47 15.37 2.02
N GLN A 234 -24.33 14.54 1.40
CA GLN A 234 -23.97 13.78 0.19
C GLN A 234 -23.71 14.68 -1.02
N GLU A 235 -24.19 15.92 -1.02
CA GLU A 235 -23.88 16.90 -2.08
C GLU A 235 -22.37 17.21 -2.12
N TYR A 236 -21.72 17.21 -0.96
CA TYR A 236 -20.30 17.54 -0.82
C TYR A 236 -19.39 16.30 -0.76
N LEU A 237 -19.96 15.12 -0.57
CA LEU A 237 -19.21 13.87 -0.42
C LEU A 237 -19.10 13.10 -1.74
N SER A 238 -17.87 12.76 -2.11
CA SER A 238 -17.62 11.80 -3.17
C SER A 238 -17.96 10.35 -2.75
N PRO A 239 -18.22 9.43 -3.71
CA PRO A 239 -18.40 8.01 -3.43
C PRO A 239 -17.29 7.36 -2.58
N TRP A 240 -16.06 7.88 -2.67
CA TRP A 240 -14.90 7.35 -1.95
C TRP A 240 -14.98 7.53 -0.43
N HIS A 241 -15.67 8.56 0.05
CA HIS A 241 -15.85 8.76 1.48
C HIS A 241 -16.65 7.60 2.10
N PHE A 242 -17.63 7.06 1.35
CA PHE A 242 -18.42 5.92 1.79
C PHE A 242 -17.62 4.63 1.80
N GLU A 243 -16.78 4.42 0.78
CA GLU A 243 -15.91 3.24 0.69
C GLU A 243 -14.86 3.22 1.81
N TRP A 244 -14.17 4.32 2.04
CA TRP A 244 -13.13 4.42 3.07
C TRP A 244 -13.65 4.80 4.44
N LYS A 245 -14.97 4.92 4.60
CA LYS A 245 -15.67 5.16 5.87
C LYS A 245 -15.13 6.38 6.64
N SER A 246 -14.60 7.35 5.92
CA SER A 246 -13.92 8.51 6.47
C SER A 246 -14.43 9.77 5.79
N PRO A 247 -14.78 10.82 6.56
CA PRO A 247 -15.15 12.12 6.01
C PRO A 247 -13.91 12.91 5.55
N HIS A 248 -12.71 12.46 5.92
CA HIS A 248 -11.46 13.13 5.57
C HIS A 248 -10.93 12.62 4.23
N PHE A 249 -10.91 13.50 3.24
CA PHE A 249 -10.20 13.29 1.99
C PHE A 249 -8.86 14.01 2.03
N LYS A 250 -7.77 13.27 2.15
CA LYS A 250 -6.43 13.84 2.05
C LYS A 250 -6.06 13.88 0.55
N ILE A 251 -5.60 15.03 0.03
CA ILE A 251 -5.24 15.20 -1.40
C ILE A 251 -3.71 15.04 -1.57
N PRO A 252 -3.22 14.36 -2.64
CA PRO A 252 -1.79 14.16 -2.89
C PRO A 252 -1.01 15.40 -3.30
#